data_AF-A0A494VYH6-F1
#
_entry.id   AF-A0A494VYH6-F1
#
_cell.length_a   1.000
_cell.length_b   1.000
_cell.length_c   1.000
_cell.angle_alpha   90.00
_cell.angle_beta   90.00
_cell.angle_gamma   90.00
#
_symmetry.space_group_name_H-M   'P 1'
#
loop_
_entity.id
_entity.type
_entity.pdbx_description
1 polymer ?
#
loop_
_entity_poly.entity_id
_entity_poly.type
_entity_poly.pdbx_seq_one_letter_code
_entity_poly.pdbx_strand_id
1 'polypeptide(L)'
;MCFAILIFFTLFYFNMILQIQPNFPCENCIKCGKRPHVEQHKRYWNIACPDKNCKNFVKSSIADFATWNRLNKKAAGFATEQGHETLKQTA
;
A
#
# COMPACT_ATOMS: atom_id res chain seq x y z
N MET A 1 7.05 4.88 -39.78
CA MET A 1 7.38 5.85 -38.71
C MET A 1 6.49 5.75 -37.45
N CYS A 2 5.47 4.89 -37.40
CA CYS A 2 4.53 4.82 -36.26
C CYS A 2 4.95 3.86 -35.11
N PHE A 3 5.78 2.85 -35.39
CA PHE A 3 6.16 1.84 -34.38
C PHE A 3 7.23 2.28 -33.38
N ALA A 4 8.09 3.25 -33.73
CA ALA A 4 9.15 3.72 -32.84
C ALA A 4 8.63 4.57 -31.66
N ILE A 5 7.48 5.25 -31.82
CA ILE A 5 6.91 6.13 -30.79
C ILE A 5 6.32 5.33 -29.62
N LEU A 6 5.77 4.13 -29.88
CA LEU A 6 5.19 3.27 -28.84
C LEU A 6 6.24 2.67 -27.89
N ILE A 7 7.46 2.42 -28.36
CA ILE A 7 8.55 1.88 -27.52
C ILE A 7 9.10 2.95 -26.56
N PHE A 8 9.08 4.23 -26.95
CA PHE A 8 9.51 5.32 -26.07
C PHE A 8 8.52 5.60 -24.92
N PHE A 9 7.22 5.32 -25.11
CA PHE A 9 6.22 5.52 -24.05
C PHE A 9 6.26 4.44 -22.96
N THR A 10 6.59 3.19 -23.31
CA THR A 10 6.66 2.09 -22.34
C THR A 10 7.94 2.10 -21.51
N LEU A 11 9.05 2.65 -22.03
CA LEU A 11 10.31 2.75 -21.29
C LEU A 11 10.34 3.87 -20.23
N PHE A 12 9.33 4.75 -20.19
CA PHE A 12 9.27 5.86 -19.22
C PHE A 12 8.36 5.62 -18.00
N TYR A 13 7.81 4.41 -17.88
CA TYR A 13 6.90 4.01 -16.79
C TYR A 13 7.54 3.01 -15.82
N PHE A 14 8.86 3.06 -15.65
CA PHE A 14 9.52 2.30 -14.59
C PHE A 14 9.21 2.96 -13.24
N ASN A 15 8.14 2.50 -12.59
CA ASN A 15 7.81 2.89 -11.21
C ASN A 15 8.62 2.03 -10.26
N MET A 16 9.43 2.66 -9.42
CA MET A 16 10.18 1.96 -8.39
C MET A 16 9.26 1.68 -7.21
N ILE A 17 9.16 0.41 -6.80
CA ILE A 17 8.40 -0.01 -5.63
C ILE A 17 9.36 -0.17 -4.46
N LEU A 18 9.09 0.52 -3.36
CA LEU A 18 9.82 0.44 -2.11
C LEU A 18 8.95 -0.21 -1.04
N GLN A 19 9.46 -1.29 -0.46
CA GLN A 19 8.82 -1.95 0.67
C GLN A 19 9.11 -1.16 1.96
N ILE A 20 8.08 -0.97 2.77
CA ILE A 20 8.21 -0.25 4.04
C ILE A 20 8.68 -1.22 5.11
N GLN A 21 9.81 -0.91 5.75
CA GLN A 21 10.35 -1.67 6.89
C GLN A 21 9.28 -1.89 7.97
N PRO A 22 9.20 -3.08 8.59
CA PRO A 22 8.15 -3.41 9.55
C PRO A 22 8.15 -2.49 10.78
N ASN A 23 9.33 -2.00 11.18
CA ASN A 23 9.49 -1.12 12.34
C ASN A 23 9.08 0.34 12.08
N PHE A 24 8.73 0.70 10.85
CA PHE A 24 8.28 2.04 10.52
C PHE A 24 6.81 2.25 10.89
N PRO A 25 6.42 3.39 11.52
CA PRO A 25 5.05 3.66 11.94
C PRO A 25 4.12 3.91 10.73
N CYS A 26 3.51 2.84 10.23
CA CYS A 26 2.60 2.85 9.10
C CYS A 26 1.45 1.88 9.33
N GLU A 27 0.22 2.40 9.21
CA GLU A 27 -1.01 1.64 9.36
C GLU A 27 -1.21 0.68 8.18
N ASN A 28 -1.80 -0.47 8.47
CA ASN A 28 -2.19 -1.42 7.44
C ASN A 28 -3.40 -0.90 6.66
N CYS A 29 -3.55 -1.34 5.42
CA CYS A 29 -4.71 -0.98 4.59
C CYS A 29 -6.02 -1.34 5.32
N ILE A 30 -6.93 -0.36 5.46
CA ILE A 30 -8.21 -0.55 6.15
C ILE A 30 -9.10 -1.61 5.51
N LYS A 31 -8.97 -1.81 4.19
CA LYS A 31 -9.82 -2.74 3.42
C LYS A 31 -9.37 -4.20 3.51
N CYS A 32 -8.07 -4.45 3.44
CA CYS A 32 -7.53 -5.82 3.33
C CYS A 32 -6.50 -6.18 4.40
N GLY A 33 -6.16 -5.26 5.31
CA GLY A 33 -5.20 -5.48 6.39
C GLY A 33 -3.74 -5.65 5.97
N LYS A 34 -3.42 -5.55 4.67
CA LYS A 34 -2.05 -5.68 4.16
C LYS A 34 -1.26 -4.39 4.37
N ARG A 35 0.04 -4.51 4.65
CA ARG A 35 0.95 -3.36 4.75
C ARG A 35 1.11 -2.71 3.36
N PRO A 36 1.04 -1.37 3.25
CA PRO A 36 1.25 -0.70 1.97
C PRO A 36 2.72 -0.76 1.53
N HIS A 37 2.95 -0.41 0.27
CA HIS A 37 4.27 -0.10 -0.27
C HIS A 37 4.28 1.32 -0.83
N VAL A 38 5.47 1.87 -1.05
CA VAL A 38 5.64 3.19 -1.67
C VAL A 38 6.01 3.00 -3.14
N GLU A 39 5.26 3.60 -4.04
CA GLU A 39 5.58 3.68 -5.46
C GLU A 39 6.13 5.07 -5.76
N GLN A 40 7.37 5.12 -6.25
CA GLN A 40 7.96 6.35 -6.74
C GLN A 40 7.62 6.53 -8.22
N HIS A 41 6.96 7.65 -8.53
CA HIS A 41 6.80 8.15 -9.88
C HIS A 41 7.73 9.35 -10.08
N LYS A 42 8.03 9.68 -11.35
CA LYS A 42 8.97 10.78 -11.69
C LYS A 42 8.71 12.11 -10.98
N ARG A 43 7.46 12.43 -10.66
CA ARG A 43 7.04 13.74 -10.11
C ARG A 43 6.29 13.66 -8.79
N TYR A 44 5.97 12.46 -8.33
CA TYR A 44 5.14 12.26 -7.15
C TYR A 44 5.37 10.88 -6.55
N TRP A 45 4.93 10.72 -5.32
CA TRP A 45 4.99 9.48 -4.57
C TRP A 45 3.58 9.00 -4.30
N ASN A 46 3.40 7.70 -4.43
CA ASN A 46 2.17 7.02 -4.07
C ASN A 46 2.45 6.09 -2.91
N ILE A 47 1.65 6.15 -1.86
CA ILE A 47 1.56 5.07 -0.87
C ILE A 47 0.36 4.25 -1.28
N ALA A 48 0.56 2.99 -1.66
CA ALA A 48 -0.48 2.16 -2.24
C ALA A 48 -0.60 0.82 -1.50
N CYS A 49 -1.82 0.29 -1.49
CA CYS A 49 -2.03 -1.10 -1.11
C CYS A 49 -1.39 -2.04 -2.16
N PRO A 50 -0.68 -3.10 -1.75
CA PRO A 50 -0.17 -4.12 -2.68
C PRO A 50 -1.27 -4.82 -3.47
N ASP A 51 -2.48 -4.84 -2.92
CA ASP A 51 -3.65 -5.41 -3.57
C ASP A 51 -4.35 -4.38 -4.46
N LYS A 52 -4.22 -4.54 -5.78
CA LYS A 52 -4.83 -3.65 -6.78
C LYS A 52 -6.36 -3.60 -6.68
N ASN A 53 -7.00 -4.63 -6.13
CA ASN A 53 -8.46 -4.67 -5.97
C ASN A 53 -8.93 -3.68 -4.90
N CYS A 54 -8.08 -3.34 -3.93
CA CYS A 54 -8.43 -2.40 -2.86
C CYS A 54 -8.60 -0.97 -3.38
N LYS A 55 -7.93 -0.61 -4.48
CA LYS A 55 -7.90 0.75 -5.04
C LYS A 55 -7.66 1.83 -3.97
N ASN A 56 -6.87 1.50 -2.95
CA ASN A 56 -6.55 2.38 -1.83
C ASN A 56 -5.13 2.89 -2.03
N PHE A 57 -4.99 4.19 -2.27
CA PHE A 57 -3.71 4.84 -2.47
C PHE A 57 -3.79 6.30 -2.05
N VAL A 58 -2.66 6.84 -1.62
CA VAL A 58 -2.46 8.27 -1.33
C VAL A 58 -1.37 8.77 -2.25
N LYS A 59 -1.69 9.79 -3.06
CA LYS A 59 -0.76 10.44 -3.98
C LYS A 59 -0.35 11.80 -3.43
N SER A 60 0.94 12.08 -3.36
CA SER A 60 1.47 13.39 -2.92
C SER A 60 2.84 13.68 -3.54
N SER A 61 3.32 14.93 -3.44
CA SER A 61 4.66 15.32 -3.90
C SER A 61 5.78 14.64 -3.11
N ILE A 62 5.48 14.18 -1.89
CA ILE A 62 6.32 13.37 -1.01
C ILE A 62 5.51 12.18 -0.47
N ALA A 63 6.17 11.15 0.07
CA ALA A 63 5.47 10.02 0.68
C ALA A 63 4.73 10.46 1.96
N ASP A 64 3.43 10.71 1.86
CA ASP A 64 2.59 11.24 2.94
C ASP A 64 1.97 10.14 3.81
N PHE A 65 2.78 9.62 4.73
CA PHE A 65 2.36 8.60 5.69
C PHE A 65 1.34 9.12 6.71
N ALA A 66 1.30 10.42 6.98
CA ALA A 66 0.34 11.00 7.91
C ALA A 66 -1.08 10.91 7.34
N THR A 67 -1.27 11.28 6.08
CA THR A 67 -2.54 11.12 5.38
C THR A 67 -2.92 9.64 5.24
N TRP A 68 -1.97 8.78 4.89
CA TRP A 68 -2.22 7.33 4.82
C TRP A 68 -2.72 6.79 6.16
N ASN A 69 -1.98 7.06 7.25
CA ASN A 69 -2.32 6.58 8.58
C ASN A 69 -3.68 7.15 9.02
N ARG A 70 -3.96 8.42 8.77
CA ARG A 70 -5.28 9.03 9.08
C ARG A 70 -6.44 8.31 8.38
N LEU A 71 -6.28 7.94 7.11
CA LEU A 71 -7.32 7.26 6.32
C LEU A 71 -7.46 5.77 6.66
N ASN A 72 -6.39 5.16 7.18
CA ASN A 72 -6.35 3.72 7.47
C ASN A 72 -6.39 3.39 8.97
N LYS A 73 -6.42 4.40 9.84
CA LYS A 73 -6.58 4.22 11.29
C LYS A 73 -7.91 3.54 11.55
N LYS A 74 -7.87 2.33 12.13
CA LYS A 74 -9.07 1.67 12.61
C LYS A 74 -9.68 2.52 13.73
N ALA A 75 -10.98 2.80 13.66
CA ALA A 75 -11.70 3.39 14.77
C ALA A 75 -11.55 2.48 16.00
N ALA A 76 -11.31 3.06 17.18
CA ALA A 76 -11.06 2.32 18.43
C ALA A 76 -12.29 1.56 18.98
N GLY A 77 -13.33 1.36 18.17
CA GLY A 77 -14.45 0.44 18.38
C GLY A 77 -15.04 0.20 16.99
N PHE A 78 -15.14 -1.01 16.45
CA PHE A 78 -15.43 -2.28 17.06
C PHE A 78 -14.46 -3.33 16.51
N ALA A 79 -13.69 -3.95 17.41
CA ALA A 79 -13.04 -5.22 17.12
C ALA A 79 -14.13 -6.30 17.18
N THR A 80 -14.77 -6.57 16.04
CA THR A 80 -15.58 -7.77 15.85
C THR A 80 -14.98 -8.60 14.73
N GLU A 81 -14.31 -9.68 15.17
CA GLU A 81 -14.21 -11.02 14.56
C GLU A 81 -13.48 -11.12 13.18
N GLN A 82 -12.54 -12.02 12.91
CA GLN A 82 -12.39 -13.42 13.29
C GLN A 82 -10.91 -13.85 13.28
N GLY A 83 -10.53 -14.65 14.27
CA GLY A 83 -9.24 -15.30 14.41
C GLY A 83 -9.23 -16.20 15.64
N HIS A 84 -10.20 -17.10 15.73
CA HIS A 84 -10.24 -18.16 16.73
C HIS A 84 -9.11 -19.15 16.43
N GLU A 85 -7.93 -18.92 17.00
CA GLU A 85 -6.86 -19.91 17.05
C GLU A 85 -7.15 -20.86 18.22
N THR A 86 -7.80 -21.98 17.89
CA THR A 86 -7.97 -23.11 18.80
C THR A 86 -6.59 -23.67 19.15
N LEU A 87 -6.06 -23.30 20.31
CA LEU A 87 -4.95 -24.02 20.94
C LEU A 87 -5.41 -25.43 21.32
N LYS A 88 -5.20 -26.40 20.43
CA LYS A 88 -5.06 -27.80 20.82
C LYS A 88 -3.61 -28.00 21.25
N GLN A 89 -3.36 -27.92 22.55
CA GLN A 89 -2.19 -28.56 23.14
C GLN A 89 -2.65 -29.83 23.86
N THR A 90 -2.26 -30.95 23.27
CA THR A 90 -2.30 -32.30 23.81
C THR A 90 -1.11 -32.49 24.75
N ALA A 91 -1.35 -33.03 25.94
CA ALA A 91 -0.45 -33.92 26.67
C ALA A 91 -1.26 -34.63 27.77
#